data_AF-X1P8M4-F1
#
_entry.id   AF-X1P8M4-F1
#
_cell.length_a   1.000
_cell.length_b   1.000
_cell.length_c   1.000
_cell.angle_alpha   90.00
_cell.angle_beta   90.00
_cell.angle_gamma   90.00
#
_symmetry.space_group_name_H-M   'P 1'
#
loop_
_entity.id
_entity.type
_entity.pdbx_description
1 polymer ?
#
loop_
_entity_poly.entity_id
_entity_poly.type
_entity_poly.pdbx_seq_one_letter_code
_entity_poly.pdbx_strand_id
1 'polypeptide(L)' 'MYVDPSNRATYAAKVGVWDWNIKTGKFYLDPIIKNILGYTDEEIPNDLEVWVTYV' A
#
# COMPACT_ATOMS: atom_id res chain seq x y z
N MET A 1 1.27 -10.13 -22.82
CA MET A 1 1.64 -9.67 -21.47
C MET A 1 1.74 -8.16 -21.50
N TYR A 2 0.69 -7.45 -21.10
CA TYR A 2 0.72 -5.99 -20.99
C TYR A 2 1.25 -5.66 -19.59
N VAL A 3 2.46 -5.11 -19.52
CA VAL A 3 3.02 -4.56 -18.28
C VAL A 3 2.52 -3.12 -18.18
N ASP A 4 1.70 -2.84 -17.17
CA ASP A 4 1.20 -1.50 -16.90
C ASP A 4 2.36 -0.58 -16.49
N PRO A 5 2.66 0.50 -17.25
CA PRO A 5 3.76 1.42 -16.95
C PRO A 5 3.56 2.17 -15.63
N SER A 6 2.34 2.23 -15.10
CA SER A 6 2.01 2.90 -13.84
C SER A 6 2.84 2.35 -12.68
N ASN A 7 3.17 1.06 -12.71
CA ASN A 7 3.92 0.41 -11.64
C ASN A 7 5.37 0.90 -11.53
N ARG A 8 5.98 1.48 -12.57
CA ARG A 8 7.39 1.97 -12.54
C ARG A 8 7.53 3.40 -12.06
N ALA A 9 6.53 4.25 -12.32
CA ALA A 9 6.60 5.67 -11.94
C ALA A 9 6.54 5.85 -10.42
N THR A 10 5.76 5.01 -9.74
CA THR A 10 5.54 5.09 -8.29
C THR A 10 6.82 4.83 -7.48
N TYR A 11 7.60 3.82 -7.86
CA TYR A 11 8.89 3.51 -7.20
C TYR A 11 9.92 4.64 -7.30
N ALA A 12 9.95 5.39 -8.42
CA ALA A 12 10.91 6.48 -8.61
C ALA A 12 10.56 7.75 -7.81
N ALA A 13 9.27 7.95 -7.48
CA ALA A 13 8.78 9.14 -6.80
C ALA A 13 8.70 9.01 -5.26
N LYS A 14 9.09 7.87 -4.68
CA LYS A 14 8.82 7.52 -3.26
C LYS A 14 7.34 7.65 -2.89
N VAL A 15 6.45 7.40 -3.84
CA VAL A 15 5.02 7.35 -3.59
C VAL A 15 4.70 5.90 -3.22
N GLY A 16 3.96 5.71 -2.14
CA GLY A 16 3.42 4.40 -1.82
C GLY A 16 2.02 4.24 -2.39
N VAL A 17 1.63 3.01 -2.70
CA VAL A 17 0.29 2.68 -3.20
C VAL A 17 -0.49 1.85 -2.20
N TRP A 18 -1.81 1.89 -2.34
CA TRP A 18 -2.70 0.96 -1.68
C TRP A 18 -3.68 0.40 -2.72
N ASP A 19 -4.12 -0.83 -2.50
CA ASP A 19 -5.14 -1.48 -3.31
C ASP A 19 -6.22 -2.04 -2.38
N TRP A 20 -7.47 -1.79 -2.73
CA TRP A 20 -8.61 -2.35 -2.03
C TRP A 20 -9.57 -3.01 -3.02
N ASN A 21 -9.66 -4.33 -2.91
CA ASN A 21 -10.66 -5.10 -3.63
C ASN A 21 -11.97 -5.16 -2.83
N ILE A 22 -12.90 -4.26 -3.13
CA ILE A 22 -14.20 -4.14 -2.44
C ILE A 22 -15.05 -5.42 -2.53
N LYS A 23 -14.92 -6.21 -3.59
CA LYS A 23 -15.68 -7.47 -3.75
C LYS A 23 -15.21 -8.57 -2.81
N THR A 24 -13.91 -8.59 -2.50
CA THR A 24 -13.28 -9.66 -1.68
C THR A 24 -12.89 -9.19 -0.29
N GLY A 25 -12.92 -7.88 -0.04
CA GLY A 25 -12.43 -7.26 1.19
C GLY A 25 -10.90 -7.22 1.30
N LYS A 26 -10.15 -7.75 0.33
CA LYS A 26 -8.69 -7.77 0.40
C LYS A 26 -8.13 -6.36 0.27
N PHE A 27 -7.36 -5.96 1.26
CA PHE A 27 -6.62 -4.71 1.30
C PHE A 27 -5.13 -4.99 1.21
N TYR A 28 -4.41 -4.17 0.48
CA TYR A 28 -2.95 -4.19 0.38
C TYR A 28 -2.42 -2.77 0.60
N LEU A 29 -1.47 -2.65 1.52
CA LEU A 29 -0.74 -1.42 1.78
C LEU A 29 0.72 -1.64 1.40
N ASP A 30 1.24 -0.83 0.48
CA ASP A 30 2.65 -0.91 0.09
C ASP A 30 3.55 -0.65 1.31
N PRO A 31 4.56 -1.50 1.57
CA PRO A 31 5.53 -1.27 2.64
C PRO A 31 6.18 0.12 2.61
N ILE A 32 6.28 0.78 1.44
CA ILE A 32 6.78 2.16 1.33
C ILE A 32 5.93 3.13 2.17
N ILE A 33 4.61 2.98 2.22
CA ILE A 33 3.73 3.84 3.04
C ILE A 33 4.07 3.66 4.52
N LYS A 34 4.22 2.41 4.96
CA LYS A 34 4.54 2.06 6.35
C LYS A 34 5.89 2.65 6.76
N ASN A 35 6.89 2.51 5.88
CA ASN A 35 8.22 3.09 6.09
C ASN A 35 8.21 4.63 6.13
N ILE A 36 7.40 5.29 5.29
CA ILE A 36 7.25 6.76 5.33
C ILE A 36 6.68 7.24 6.66
N LEU A 37 5.78 6.45 7.27
CA LEU A 37 5.21 6.71 8.59
C LEU A 37 6.14 6.31 9.74
N GLY A 38 7.28 5.68 9.45
CA GLY A 38 8.26 5.26 10.45
C GLY A 38 8.06 3.86 11.03
N TYR A 39 7.22 3.03 10.39
CA TYR A 39 6.91 1.66 10.80
C TYR A 39 7.54 0.63 9.86
N THR A 40 7.81 -0.57 10.38
CA THR A 40 8.14 -1.74 9.55
C THR A 40 6.90 -2.33 8.90
N ASP A 41 7.09 -3.26 7.95
CA ASP A 41 5.97 -3.86 7.21
C ASP A 41 5.05 -4.69 8.12
N GLU A 42 5.62 -5.30 9.16
CA GLU A 42 4.94 -6.20 10.09
C GLU A 42 4.16 -5.44 11.18
N GLU A 43 4.53 -4.19 11.48
CA GLU A 43 3.88 -3.37 12.51
C GLU A 43 2.50 -2.88 12.09
N ILE A 44 2.29 -2.67 10.79
CA ILE A 44 0.99 -2.28 10.23
C ILE A 44 0.52 -3.40 9.30
N PRO A 45 -0.47 -4.22 9.70
CA PRO A 45 -1.00 -5.28 8.84
C PRO A 45 -1.71 -4.70 7.61
N ASN A 46 -1.81 -5.52 6.56
CA ASN A 46 -2.60 -5.23 5.36
C ASN A 46 -4.10 -5.43 5.65
N ASP A 47 -4.63 -4.54 6.48
CA ASP A 47 -6.02 -4.53 6.93
C ASP A 47 -6.56 -3.10 6.82
N LEU A 48 -7.72 -2.95 6.18
CA LEU A 48 -8.33 -1.65 5.94
C LEU A 48 -8.80 -0.98 7.24
N GLU A 49 -9.39 -1.74 8.16
CA GLU A 49 -9.91 -1.23 9.43
C GLU A 49 -8.76 -0.76 10.33
N VAL A 50 -7.62 -1.44 10.26
CA VAL A 50 -6.40 -0.98 10.93
C VAL A 50 -5.85 0.29 10.27
N TRP A 51 -5.75 0.31 8.93
CA TRP A 51 -5.20 1.44 8.19
C TRP A 51 -5.94 2.75 8.46
N VAL A 52 -7.28 2.74 8.51
CA VAL A 52 -8.08 3.95 8.76
C VAL A 52 -7.90 4.55 10.16
N THR A 53 -7.16 3.91 11.06
CA THR A 53 -6.79 4.50 12.37
C THR A 53 -5.56 5.41 12.30
N TYR A 54 -4.79 5.34 11.22
CA TYR A 54 -3.56 6.13 11.01
C TYR A 54 -3.79 7.42 10.21
N VAL A 55 -4.98 7.61 9.61
CA VAL A 55 -5.33 8.73 8.72
C VAL A 55 -6.66 9.36 9.11
#